data_AF-F8JIQ3-F1
#
_entry.id   AF-F8JIQ3-F1
#
_cell.length_a   1.000
_cell.length_b   1.000
_cell.length_c   1.000
_cell.angle_alpha   90.00
_cell.angle_beta   90.00
_cell.angle_gamma   90.00
#
_symmetry.space_group_name_H-M   'P 1'
#
loop_
_entity.id
_entity.type
_entity.pdbx_description
1 polymer ?
#
loop_
_entity_poly.entity_id
_entity_poly.type
_entity_poly.pdbx_seq_one_letter_code
_entity_poly.pdbx_strand_id
1 'polypeptide(L)' 'MGKLTDDDLQIVAGRHEKLEGKLQERYGYDKAQIRKEVDDWLSIV' A
#
# COMPACT_ATOMS: atom_id res chain seq x y z
N MET A 1 3.72 -24.34 -1.05
CA MET A 1 3.84 -22.99 -0.48
C MET A 1 4.09 -22.05 -1.65
N GLY A 2 3.02 -21.48 -2.21
CA GLY A 2 3.13 -20.51 -3.28
C GLY A 2 3.68 -19.22 -2.71
N LYS A 3 4.96 -18.93 -2.96
CA LYS A 3 5.48 -17.59 -2.74
C LYS A 3 4.71 -16.66 -3.68
N LEU A 4 4.32 -15.50 -3.17
CA LEU A 4 3.88 -14.38 -4.00
C LEU A 4 4.82 -14.28 -5.20
N THR A 5 4.25 -14.34 -6.40
CA THR A 5 5.04 -14.25 -7.63
C THR A 5 5.50 -12.80 -7.78
N ASP A 6 6.56 -12.56 -8.55
CA ASP A 6 7.01 -11.20 -8.87
C ASP A 6 5.86 -10.30 -9.38
N ASP A 7 4.92 -10.90 -10.12
CA ASP A 7 3.68 -10.27 -10.59
C ASP A 7 2.75 -9.83 -9.43
N ASP A 8 2.55 -10.68 -8.42
CA ASP A 8 1.77 -10.34 -7.23
C ASP A 8 2.42 -9.16 -6.47
N LEU A 9 3.75 -9.14 -6.40
CA LEU A 9 4.50 -8.05 -5.76
C LEU A 9 4.38 -6.73 -6.55
N GLN A 10 4.42 -6.79 -7.88
CA GLN A 10 4.18 -5.64 -8.75
C GLN A 10 2.77 -5.07 -8.56
N ILE A 11 1.76 -5.94 -8.49
CA ILE A 11 0.37 -5.53 -8.28
C ILE A 11 0.19 -4.90 -6.89
N VAL A 12 0.81 -5.47 -5.86
CA VAL A 12 0.80 -4.91 -4.50
C VAL A 12 1.50 -3.56 -4.45
N ALA A 13 2.68 -3.41 -5.06
CA ALA A 13 3.41 -2.14 -5.12
C ALA A 13 2.60 -1.04 -5.84
N GLY A 14 1.97 -1.37 -6.97
CA GLY A 14 1.10 -0.43 -7.68
C GLY A 14 -0.13 -0.01 -6.88
N ARG A 15 -0.72 -0.94 -6.10
CA ARG A 15 -1.82 -0.62 -5.17
C ARG A 15 -1.35 0.24 -4.00
N HIS A 16 -0.17 -0.03 -3.47
CA HIS A 16 0.45 0.71 -2.38
C HIS A 16 0.63 2.20 -2.75
N GLU A 17 1.27 2.48 -3.89
CA GLU A 17 1.51 3.86 -4.37
C GLU A 17 0.20 4.63 -4.59
N LYS A 18 -0.82 3.97 -5.13
CA LYS A 18 -2.13 4.57 -5.41
C LYS A 18 -2.89 4.92 -4.14
N LEU A 19 -2.80 4.06 -3.12
CA LEU A 19 -3.38 4.31 -1.80
C LEU A 19 -2.62 5.43 -1.08
N GLU A 20 -1.29 5.43 -1.16
CA GLU A 20 -0.42 6.44 -0.55
C GLU A 20 -0.79 7.85 -1.05
N GLY A 21 -0.92 8.03 -2.36
CA GLY A 21 -1.33 9.32 -2.95
C GLY A 21 -2.72 9.77 -2.50
N LYS A 22 -3.70 8.86 -2.48
CA LYS A 22 -5.07 9.20 -2.03
C LYS A 22 -5.15 9.54 -0.54
N LEU A 23 -4.39 8.84 0.30
CA LEU A 23 -4.32 9.11 1.73
C LEU A 23 -3.63 10.46 1.99
N GLN A 24 -2.58 10.77 1.24
CA GLN A 24 -1.90 12.05 1.32
C GLN A 24 -2.82 13.21 0.92
N GLU A 25 -3.57 13.07 -0.18
CA GLU A 25 -4.50 14.10 -0.65
C GLU A 25 -5.71 14.30 0.29
N ARG A 26 -6.29 13.22 0.84
CA ARG A 26 -7.49 13.34 1.70
C ARG A 26 -7.19 13.77 3.11
N TYR A 27 -6.11 13.27 3.68
CA TYR A 27 -5.85 13.39 5.11
C TYR A 27 -4.66 14.27 5.43
N GLY A 28 -3.81 14.60 4.44
CA GLY A 28 -2.62 15.42 4.67
C GLY A 28 -1.64 14.81 5.65
N TYR A 29 -1.68 13.48 5.83
CA TYR A 29 -0.86 12.79 6.81
C TYR A 29 0.60 12.73 6.40
N ASP A 30 1.46 12.62 7.41
CA ASP A 30 2.89 12.45 7.21
C ASP A 30 3.17 11.09 6.56
N LYS A 31 4.21 11.01 5.72
CA LYS A 31 4.52 9.80 4.94
C LYS A 31 4.65 8.55 5.81
N ALA A 32 5.16 8.68 7.03
CA ALA A 32 5.27 7.56 7.97
C ALA A 32 3.91 6.98 8.37
N GLN A 33 2.91 7.84 8.57
CA GLN A 33 1.57 7.44 8.96
C GLN A 33 0.80 6.83 7.79
N ILE A 34 0.98 7.41 6.59
CA ILE A 34 0.40 6.85 5.37
C ILE A 34 0.95 5.45 5.10
N ARG A 35 2.27 5.28 5.17
CA ARG A 35 2.91 3.98 4.92
C ARG A 35 2.40 2.88 5.86
N LYS A 36 2.09 3.25 7.11
CA LYS A 36 1.51 2.34 8.10
C LYS A 36 0.06 1.97 7.79
N GLU A 37 -0.77 2.93 7.38
CA GLU A 37 -2.16 2.68 6.97
C GLU A 37 -2.23 1.83 5.69
N VAL A 38 -1.35 2.08 4.73
CA VAL A 38 -1.33 1.32 3.48
C VAL A 38 -0.86 -0.12 3.72
N ASP A 39 0.13 -0.33 4.58
CA ASP A 39 0.60 -1.67 4.98
C ASP A 39 -0.51 -2.45 5.72
N ASP A 40 -1.22 -1.79 6.64
CA ASP A 40 -2.38 -2.37 7.36
C ASP A 40 -3.50 -2.79 6.40
N TRP A 41 -3.82 -1.93 5.42
CA TRP A 41 -4.80 -2.24 4.38
C TRP A 41 -4.39 -3.41 3.49
N LEU A 42 -3.12 -3.50 3.11
CA LEU A 42 -2.60 -4.59 2.27
C LEU A 42 -2.46 -5.90 3.03
N SER A 43 -2.35 -5.87 4.36
CA SER A 43 -2.31 -7.08 5.20
C SER A 43 -3.68 -7.74 5.37
N ILE A 44 -4.78 -7.05 5.06
CA ILE A 44 -6.16 -7.54 5.23
C ILE A 44 -6.67 -8.30 3.99
N VAL A 45 -6.02 -8.12 2.83
CA VAL A 45 -6.39 -8.73 1.53
C VAL A 45 -5.43 -9.83 1.12
#